data_AF-A0A538D5A1-F1
#
_entry.id   AF-A0A538D5A1-F1
#
_cell.length_a   1.000
_cell.length_b   1.000
_cell.length_c   1.000
_cell.angle_alpha   90.00
_cell.angle_beta   90.00
_cell.angle_gamma   90.00
#
_symmetry.space_group_name_H-M   'P 1'
#
loop_
_entity.id
_entity.type
_entity.pdbx_description
1 polymer ?
#
loop_
_entity_poly.entity_id
_entity_poly.type
_entity_poly.pdbx_seq_one_letter_code
_entity_poly.pdbx_strand_id
1 'polypeptide(L)'
;MAATHLRGVSWLAIPTTLVGMVDAAIGGKTGINTDNGKNLAGVFHFPKQVLLDPSLLATLPDEERRAGMAEVVKTGLLAGEELWSLPDEEMIRACAAFKAAVVLSDPYEREGRRAILNLGHTFAHALEAGSGYALRHGDAVALGLLAALRVSGRATGVVEEVLAPEPVRVDRDRAWDALLRDKKGALNLVLLGDQGGYVTSVPEREVKRALDELIAD
;
A
#
# COMPACT_ATOMS: atom_id res chain seq x y z
N MET A 1 -3.36 -19.27 -8.47
CA MET A 1 -3.72 -20.39 -9.38
C MET A 1 -2.66 -20.67 -10.43
N ALA A 2 -2.26 -19.70 -11.27
CA ALA A 2 -1.26 -19.94 -12.34
C ALA A 2 0.07 -20.52 -11.83
N ALA A 3 0.55 -20.08 -10.66
CA ALA A 3 1.79 -20.59 -10.06
C ALA A 3 1.71 -22.07 -9.63
N THR A 4 0.53 -22.55 -9.23
CA THR A 4 0.36 -23.90 -8.67
C THR A 4 -0.18 -24.88 -9.69
N HIS A 5 -0.94 -24.41 -10.68
CA HIS A 5 -1.47 -25.25 -11.74
C HIS A 5 -0.32 -25.86 -12.56
N LEU A 6 -0.26 -27.19 -12.61
CA LEU A 6 0.81 -27.95 -13.26
C LEU A 6 2.23 -27.49 -12.84
N ARG A 7 2.38 -27.04 -11.59
CA ARG A 7 3.63 -26.49 -11.02
C ARG A 7 4.12 -25.18 -11.67
N GLY A 8 3.25 -24.49 -12.41
CA GLY A 8 3.53 -23.19 -12.98
C GLY A 8 3.13 -23.11 -14.44
N VAL A 9 2.14 -22.27 -14.73
CA VAL A 9 1.82 -21.83 -16.09
C VAL A 9 2.05 -20.34 -16.24
N SER A 10 2.32 -19.95 -17.49
CA SER A 10 2.40 -18.54 -17.86
C SER A 10 1.03 -17.88 -17.75
N TRP A 11 1.02 -16.59 -17.40
CA TRP A 11 -0.19 -15.79 -17.30
C TRP A 11 0.10 -14.34 -17.65
N LEU A 12 -0.96 -13.60 -17.99
CA LEU A 12 -0.94 -12.17 -18.25
C LEU A 12 -1.83 -11.49 -17.21
N ALA A 13 -1.40 -10.33 -16.73
CA ALA A 13 -2.23 -9.49 -15.86
C ALA A 13 -2.90 -8.39 -16.69
N ILE A 14 -4.22 -8.28 -16.59
CA ILE A 14 -5.01 -7.23 -17.24
C ILE A 14 -5.86 -6.56 -16.15
N PRO A 15 -5.26 -5.68 -15.33
CA PRO A 15 -6.00 -5.00 -14.26
C PRO A 15 -7.05 -4.05 -14.82
N THR A 16 -8.24 -4.07 -14.23
CA THR A 16 -9.39 -3.21 -14.60
C THR A 16 -9.67 -2.13 -13.57
N THR A 17 -8.90 -2.08 -12.47
CA THR A 17 -9.02 -1.09 -11.40
C THR A 17 -7.76 -0.24 -11.33
N LEU A 18 -7.87 0.98 -10.80
CA LEU A 18 -6.72 1.87 -10.65
C LEU A 18 -5.63 1.24 -9.76
N VAL A 19 -6.00 0.67 -8.59
CA VAL A 19 -5.08 -0.08 -7.72
C VAL A 19 -4.37 -1.19 -8.48
N GLY A 20 -5.10 -1.93 -9.32
CA GLY A 20 -4.53 -3.00 -10.14
C GLY A 20 -3.47 -2.48 -11.10
N MET A 21 -3.73 -1.34 -11.74
CA MET A 21 -2.85 -0.76 -12.75
C MET A 21 -1.58 -0.13 -12.16
N VAL A 22 -1.69 0.56 -11.01
CA VAL A 22 -0.58 1.31 -10.41
C VAL A 22 0.18 0.50 -9.36
N ASP A 23 -0.44 -0.55 -8.81
CA ASP A 23 0.12 -1.33 -7.72
C ASP A 23 -0.04 -2.85 -7.94
N ALA A 24 -1.22 -3.42 -7.70
CA ALA A 24 -1.35 -4.86 -7.40
C ALA A 24 -0.92 -5.81 -8.52
N ALA A 25 -1.03 -5.42 -9.80
CA ALA A 25 -0.61 -6.27 -10.92
C ALA A 25 0.93 -6.33 -11.10
N ILE A 26 1.67 -5.42 -10.45
CA ILE A 26 3.11 -5.24 -10.62
C ILE A 26 3.80 -5.71 -9.34
N GLY A 27 4.60 -6.78 -9.43
CA GLY A 27 5.38 -7.24 -8.28
C GLY A 27 5.49 -8.74 -8.08
N GLY A 28 4.67 -9.53 -8.78
CA GLY A 28 4.71 -11.00 -8.72
C GLY A 28 4.30 -11.60 -7.37
N LYS A 29 3.95 -10.80 -6.36
CA LYS A 29 3.39 -11.31 -5.10
C LYS A 29 1.98 -11.80 -5.36
N THR A 30 1.78 -13.11 -5.20
CA THR A 30 0.45 -13.72 -5.28
C THR A 30 0.17 -14.41 -3.96
N GLY A 31 -1.03 -14.25 -3.42
CA GLY A 31 -1.39 -14.83 -2.14
C GLY A 31 -2.90 -14.92 -1.97
N ILE A 32 -3.29 -15.72 -0.98
CA ILE A 32 -4.67 -15.82 -0.52
C ILE A 32 -4.71 -15.56 0.99
N ASN A 33 -5.88 -15.12 1.45
CA ASN A 33 -6.14 -15.01 2.88
C ASN A 33 -6.29 -16.39 3.49
N THR A 34 -5.92 -16.51 4.76
CA THR A 34 -6.22 -17.67 5.61
C THR A 34 -6.96 -17.18 6.85
N ASP A 35 -7.53 -18.10 7.64
CA ASP A 35 -8.18 -17.75 8.91
C ASP A 35 -7.24 -17.03 9.88
N ASN A 36 -5.92 -17.21 9.72
CA ASN A 36 -4.89 -16.60 10.55
C ASN A 36 -4.49 -15.19 10.08
N GLY A 37 -4.87 -14.76 8.87
CA GLY A 37 -4.57 -13.41 8.36
C GLY A 37 -4.56 -13.27 6.83
N LYS A 38 -4.44 -12.01 6.39
CA LYS A 38 -4.36 -11.63 4.98
C LYS A 38 -3.07 -12.08 4.31
N ASN A 39 -3.16 -12.57 3.08
CA ASN A 39 -2.04 -12.91 2.20
C ASN A 39 -0.95 -13.86 2.78
N LEU A 40 -1.26 -14.63 3.83
CA LEU A 40 -0.27 -15.46 4.53
C LEU A 40 0.18 -16.70 3.74
N ALA A 41 -0.64 -17.17 2.79
CA ALA A 41 -0.29 -18.28 1.91
C ALA A 41 -0.09 -17.75 0.49
N GLY A 42 1.13 -17.79 -0.03
CA GLY A 42 1.45 -17.17 -1.30
C GLY A 42 2.79 -17.57 -1.89
N VAL A 43 3.04 -17.10 -3.10
CA VAL A 43 4.28 -17.31 -3.86
C VAL A 43 4.62 -16.08 -4.68
N PHE A 44 5.91 -15.88 -4.95
CA PHE A 44 6.37 -14.96 -5.98
C PHE A 44 6.24 -15.65 -7.36
N HIS A 45 5.26 -15.23 -8.17
CA HIS A 45 5.03 -15.72 -9.53
C HIS A 45 4.70 -14.55 -10.47
N PHE A 46 5.70 -14.13 -11.26
CA PHE A 46 5.58 -12.96 -12.12
C PHE A 46 4.70 -13.24 -13.36
N PRO A 47 3.84 -12.29 -13.77
CA PRO A 47 3.17 -12.38 -15.06
C PRO A 47 4.18 -12.27 -16.20
N LYS A 48 3.86 -12.84 -17.36
CA LYS A 48 4.66 -12.65 -18.57
C LYS A 48 4.61 -11.20 -19.05
N GLN A 49 3.43 -10.58 -18.94
CA GLN A 49 3.22 -9.17 -19.22
C GLN A 49 2.07 -8.63 -18.36
N VAL A 50 2.10 -7.33 -18.09
CA VAL A 50 1.00 -6.56 -17.51
C VAL A 50 0.50 -5.62 -18.59
N LEU A 51 -0.79 -5.70 -18.94
CA LEU A 51 -1.42 -4.86 -19.96
C LEU A 51 -2.30 -3.82 -19.26
N LEU A 52 -1.90 -2.55 -19.37
CA LEU A 52 -2.58 -1.43 -18.75
C LEU A 52 -3.38 -0.69 -19.81
N ASP A 53 -4.71 -0.74 -19.72
CA ASP A 53 -5.62 0.00 -20.59
C ASP A 53 -6.47 0.97 -19.74
N PRO A 54 -6.09 2.26 -19.68
CA PRO A 54 -6.81 3.26 -18.90
C PRO A 54 -8.29 3.41 -19.27
N SER A 55 -8.70 3.02 -20.50
CA SER A 55 -10.10 3.11 -20.92
C SER A 55 -11.03 2.21 -20.09
N LEU A 56 -10.49 1.15 -19.48
CA LEU A 56 -11.23 0.27 -18.58
C LEU A 56 -11.70 0.98 -17.31
N LEU A 57 -11.02 2.07 -16.91
CA LEU A 57 -11.41 2.87 -15.74
C LEU A 57 -12.71 3.66 -15.96
N ALA A 58 -13.18 3.82 -17.21
CA ALA A 58 -14.41 4.54 -17.52
C ALA A 58 -15.68 3.94 -16.88
N THR A 59 -15.61 2.67 -16.47
CA THR A 59 -16.71 1.95 -15.79
C THR A 59 -16.44 1.66 -14.32
N LEU A 60 -15.29 2.10 -13.80
CA LEU A 60 -14.89 1.85 -12.42
C LEU A 60 -15.73 2.73 -11.47
N PRO A 61 -16.33 2.17 -10.41
CA PRO A 61 -17.00 2.99 -9.40
C PRO A 61 -16.06 4.02 -8.79
N ASP A 62 -16.57 5.24 -8.54
CA ASP A 62 -15.76 6.34 -8.02
C ASP A 62 -15.06 5.99 -6.70
N GLU A 63 -15.68 5.16 -5.86
CA GLU A 63 -15.08 4.68 -4.61
C GLU A 63 -13.84 3.80 -4.83
N GLU A 64 -13.85 2.94 -5.85
CA GLU A 64 -12.68 2.13 -6.21
C GLU A 64 -11.58 2.99 -6.85
N ARG A 65 -11.97 4.03 -7.59
CA ARG A 65 -11.02 5.01 -8.12
C ARG A 65 -10.36 5.81 -6.98
N ARG A 66 -11.13 6.28 -5.99
CA ARG A 66 -10.59 6.95 -4.79
C ARG A 66 -9.65 6.05 -4.01
N ALA A 67 -10.03 4.78 -3.82
CA ALA A 67 -9.16 3.81 -3.16
C ALA A 67 -7.82 3.63 -3.90
N GLY A 68 -7.83 3.64 -5.25
CA GLY A 68 -6.61 3.61 -6.06
C GLY A 68 -5.73 4.84 -5.96
N MET A 69 -6.31 6.01 -5.69
CA MET A 69 -5.56 7.26 -5.58
C MET A 69 -4.60 7.24 -4.39
N ALA A 70 -4.90 6.50 -3.32
CA ALA A 70 -3.99 6.34 -2.19
C ALA A 70 -2.63 5.74 -2.63
N GLU A 71 -2.64 4.79 -3.55
CA GLU A 71 -1.41 4.18 -4.08
C GLU A 71 -0.66 5.10 -5.06
N VAL A 72 -1.40 5.94 -5.80
CA VAL A 72 -0.81 6.99 -6.63
C VAL A 72 -0.08 8.00 -5.75
N VAL A 73 -0.73 8.51 -4.69
CA VAL A 73 -0.13 9.48 -3.77
C VAL A 73 1.06 8.87 -3.04
N LYS A 74 0.96 7.63 -2.55
CA LYS A 74 2.11 6.89 -2.00
C LYS A 74 3.29 6.89 -2.97
N THR A 75 3.02 6.58 -4.24
CA THR A 75 4.07 6.47 -5.26
C THR A 75 4.68 7.82 -5.58
N GLY A 76 3.86 8.87 -5.73
CA GLY A 76 4.36 10.24 -5.94
C GLY A 76 5.20 10.75 -4.77
N LEU A 77 4.78 10.49 -3.53
CA LEU A 77 5.57 10.79 -2.33
C LEU A 77 6.95 10.09 -2.35
N LEU A 78 6.99 8.81 -2.72
CA LEU A 78 8.23 8.05 -2.81
C LEU A 78 9.13 8.49 -3.98
N ALA A 79 8.53 8.92 -5.09
CA ALA A 79 9.24 9.42 -6.27
C ALA A 79 9.68 10.87 -6.14
N GLY A 80 9.05 11.65 -5.24
CA GLY A 80 9.24 13.10 -5.17
C GLY A 80 8.54 13.86 -6.32
N GLU A 81 7.46 13.29 -6.87
CA GLU A 81 6.73 13.82 -8.03
C GLU A 81 5.23 13.86 -7.76
N GLU A 82 4.53 14.89 -8.24
CA GLU A 82 3.08 15.06 -8.07
C GLU A 82 2.26 14.22 -9.07
N LEU A 83 2.39 12.90 -8.98
CA LEU A 83 1.78 11.97 -9.95
C LEU A 83 0.25 12.04 -9.97
N TRP A 84 -0.39 12.42 -8.86
CA TRP A 84 -1.85 12.58 -8.72
C TRP A 84 -2.45 13.71 -9.54
N SER A 85 -1.62 14.64 -10.02
CA SER A 85 -2.05 15.77 -10.86
C SER A 85 -1.96 15.47 -12.36
N LEU A 86 -1.40 14.32 -12.74
CA LEU A 86 -1.22 13.93 -14.13
C LEU A 86 -2.52 13.36 -14.74
N PRO A 87 -2.70 13.46 -16.06
CA PRO A 87 -3.71 12.69 -16.80
C PRO A 87 -3.58 11.18 -16.52
N ASP A 88 -4.70 10.45 -16.58
CA ASP A 88 -4.75 9.04 -16.19
C ASP A 88 -3.67 8.17 -16.85
N GLU A 89 -3.45 8.31 -18.16
CA GLU A 89 -2.43 7.52 -18.86
C GLU A 89 -1.01 7.79 -18.35
N GLU A 90 -0.67 9.06 -18.12
CA GLU A 90 0.64 9.50 -17.66
C GLU A 90 0.87 9.11 -16.20
N MET A 91 -0.13 9.32 -15.34
CA MET A 91 -0.17 8.89 -13.94
C MET A 91 0.08 7.38 -13.84
N ILE A 92 -0.71 6.58 -14.56
CA ILE A 92 -0.61 5.11 -14.51
C ILE A 92 0.76 4.65 -15.00
N ARG A 93 1.25 5.22 -16.10
CA ARG A 93 2.57 4.90 -16.65
C ARG A 93 3.69 5.21 -15.65
N ALA A 94 3.66 6.38 -15.02
CA ALA A 94 4.67 6.81 -14.06
C ALA A 94 4.67 5.91 -12.82
N CYS A 95 3.50 5.64 -12.24
CA CYS A 95 3.40 4.74 -11.09
C CYS A 95 3.87 3.33 -11.41
N ALA A 96 3.44 2.79 -12.56
CA ALA A 96 3.85 1.47 -13.01
C ALA A 96 5.37 1.37 -13.24
N ALA A 97 5.97 2.40 -13.85
CA ALA A 97 7.42 2.46 -14.07
C ALA A 97 8.19 2.52 -12.76
N PHE A 98 7.78 3.38 -11.82
CA PHE A 98 8.40 3.47 -10.50
C PHE A 98 8.33 2.13 -9.76
N LYS A 99 7.13 1.54 -9.67
CA LYS A 99 6.93 0.27 -8.98
C LYS A 99 7.73 -0.85 -9.64
N ALA A 100 7.74 -0.94 -10.97
CA ALA A 100 8.51 -1.92 -11.71
C ALA A 100 10.03 -1.76 -11.43
N ALA A 101 10.56 -0.53 -11.41
CA ALA A 101 11.96 -0.29 -11.10
C ALA A 101 12.34 -0.77 -9.69
N VAL A 102 11.52 -0.45 -8.67
CA VAL A 102 11.75 -0.92 -7.30
C VAL A 102 11.64 -2.43 -7.20
N VAL A 103 10.61 -3.03 -7.81
CA VAL A 103 10.43 -4.49 -7.84
C VAL A 103 11.61 -5.18 -8.51
N LEU A 104 12.06 -4.70 -9.68
CA LEU A 104 13.16 -5.32 -10.42
C LEU A 104 14.50 -5.21 -9.69
N SER A 105 14.67 -4.17 -8.86
CA SER A 105 15.86 -4.03 -8.01
C SER A 105 15.89 -5.02 -6.83
N ASP A 106 14.74 -5.53 -6.38
CA ASP A 106 14.64 -6.55 -5.33
C ASP A 106 13.41 -7.46 -5.53
N PRO A 107 13.44 -8.36 -6.53
CA PRO A 107 12.23 -9.08 -6.98
C PRO A 107 11.63 -10.01 -5.93
N TYR A 108 12.45 -10.51 -5.02
CA TYR A 108 12.10 -11.51 -4.01
C TYR A 108 12.25 -10.99 -2.57
N GLU A 109 12.41 -9.67 -2.38
CA GLU A 109 12.50 -9.02 -1.06
C GLU A 109 13.66 -9.51 -0.19
N ARG A 110 14.80 -9.80 -0.82
CA ARG A 110 16.00 -10.31 -0.15
C ARG A 110 16.93 -9.20 0.30
N GLU A 111 16.86 -8.04 -0.36
CA GLU A 111 17.76 -6.90 -0.11
C GLU A 111 17.10 -5.81 0.75
N GLY A 112 15.78 -5.89 0.94
CA GLY A 112 15.00 -4.98 1.78
C GLY A 112 14.66 -3.66 1.10
N ARG A 113 15.21 -3.36 -0.08
CA ARG A 113 14.91 -2.15 -0.85
C ARG A 113 13.42 -2.04 -1.20
N ARG A 114 12.77 -3.16 -1.48
CA ARG A 114 11.34 -3.18 -1.82
C ARG A 114 10.43 -2.78 -0.66
N ALA A 115 10.93 -2.82 0.58
CA ALA A 115 10.17 -2.45 1.76
C ALA A 115 9.64 -1.01 1.72
N ILE A 116 10.29 -0.09 0.98
CA ILE A 116 9.83 1.30 0.85
C ILE A 116 8.42 1.42 0.26
N LEU A 117 7.98 0.43 -0.53
CA LEU A 117 6.63 0.40 -1.12
C LEU A 117 5.53 0.20 -0.06
N ASN A 118 5.91 -0.16 1.18
CA ASN A 118 5.01 -0.31 2.31
C ASN A 118 4.85 0.99 3.12
N LEU A 119 5.19 2.15 2.54
CA LEU A 119 4.86 3.46 3.16
C LEU A 119 3.37 3.51 3.49
N GLY A 120 3.05 3.84 4.75
CA GLY A 120 1.70 3.83 5.31
C GLY A 120 1.07 2.45 5.58
N HIS A 121 1.61 1.37 5.05
CA HIS A 121 0.96 0.04 5.10
C HIS A 121 0.94 -0.58 6.50
N THR A 122 1.89 -0.23 7.38
CA THR A 122 1.88 -0.74 8.76
C THR A 122 0.61 -0.29 9.50
N PHE A 123 0.24 0.98 9.37
CA PHE A 123 -1.00 1.51 9.94
C PHE A 123 -2.23 1.02 9.16
N ALA A 124 -2.15 0.97 7.83
CA ALA A 124 -3.24 0.48 7.01
C ALA A 124 -3.68 -0.94 7.41
N HIS A 125 -2.73 -1.88 7.51
CA HIS A 125 -3.03 -3.26 7.91
C HIS A 125 -3.58 -3.36 9.34
N ALA A 126 -3.12 -2.49 10.25
CA ALA A 126 -3.65 -2.40 11.61
C ALA A 126 -5.13 -1.98 11.59
N LEU A 127 -5.47 -0.90 10.86
CA LEU A 127 -6.86 -0.42 10.73
C LEU A 127 -7.75 -1.45 10.01
N GLU A 128 -7.26 -2.06 8.95
CA GLU A 128 -7.95 -3.15 8.26
C GLU A 128 -8.26 -4.30 9.23
N ALA A 129 -7.29 -4.74 10.03
CA ALA A 129 -7.51 -5.79 11.02
C ALA A 129 -8.52 -5.35 12.09
N GLY A 130 -8.39 -4.13 12.63
CA GLY A 130 -9.33 -3.56 13.61
C GLY A 130 -10.76 -3.44 13.08
N SER A 131 -10.93 -3.22 11.78
CA SER A 131 -12.25 -3.18 11.11
C SER A 131 -12.86 -4.57 10.84
N GLY A 132 -12.14 -5.65 11.16
CA GLY A 132 -12.53 -6.99 10.72
C GLY A 132 -12.46 -7.15 9.20
N TYR A 133 -11.58 -6.39 8.54
CA TYR A 133 -11.39 -6.32 7.09
C TYR A 133 -12.58 -5.73 6.30
N ALA A 134 -13.43 -4.94 6.96
CA ALA A 134 -14.50 -4.18 6.31
C ALA A 134 -14.01 -2.86 5.69
N LEU A 135 -12.92 -2.27 6.23
CA LEU A 135 -12.31 -1.07 5.67
C LEU A 135 -11.64 -1.37 4.33
N ARG A 136 -11.90 -0.56 3.31
CA ARG A 136 -11.26 -0.71 2.00
C ARG A 136 -9.76 -0.42 2.12
N HIS A 137 -8.98 -1.13 1.31
CA HIS A 137 -7.52 -1.04 1.37
C HIS A 137 -7.01 0.39 1.14
N GLY A 138 -7.50 1.06 0.09
CA GLY A 138 -7.09 2.43 -0.23
C GLY A 138 -7.41 3.44 0.87
N ASP A 139 -8.57 3.33 1.51
CA ASP A 139 -8.97 4.19 2.64
C ASP A 139 -8.02 3.99 3.84
N ALA A 140 -7.67 2.74 4.13
CA ALA A 140 -6.69 2.41 5.16
C ALA A 140 -5.28 2.91 4.83
N VAL A 141 -4.86 2.81 3.56
CA VAL A 141 -3.57 3.32 3.08
C VAL A 141 -3.53 4.85 3.18
N ALA A 142 -4.60 5.56 2.84
CA ALA A 142 -4.66 7.03 2.98
C ALA A 142 -4.43 7.49 4.43
N LEU A 143 -5.12 6.87 5.39
CA LEU A 143 -4.88 7.11 6.83
C LEU A 143 -3.45 6.71 7.25
N GLY A 144 -2.95 5.61 6.72
CA GLY A 144 -1.60 5.16 7.00
C GLY A 144 -0.51 6.10 6.46
N LEU A 145 -0.71 6.70 5.29
CA LEU A 145 0.15 7.74 4.75
C LEU A 145 0.15 8.97 5.65
N LEU A 146 -1.03 9.40 6.11
CA LEU A 146 -1.16 10.52 7.03
C LEU A 146 -0.32 10.31 8.30
N ALA A 147 -0.44 9.15 8.94
CA ALA A 147 0.35 8.81 10.12
C ALA A 147 1.85 8.71 9.81
N ALA A 148 2.23 8.06 8.69
CA ALA A 148 3.63 7.93 8.31
C ALA A 148 4.29 9.31 8.06
N LEU A 149 3.59 10.24 7.41
CA LEU A 149 4.09 11.60 7.19
C LEU A 149 4.24 12.38 8.50
N ARG A 150 3.25 12.30 9.41
CA ARG A 150 3.33 12.91 10.75
C ARG A 150 4.54 12.41 11.53
N VAL A 151 4.73 11.09 11.59
CA VAL A 151 5.90 10.47 12.26
C VAL A 151 7.21 10.84 11.56
N SER A 152 7.19 11.04 10.24
CA SER A 152 8.36 11.49 9.48
C SER A 152 8.67 12.98 9.65
N GLY A 153 7.79 13.76 10.29
CA GLY A 153 7.89 15.23 10.33
C GLY A 153 7.70 15.90 8.96
N ARG A 154 6.95 15.27 8.06
CA ARG A 154 6.68 15.75 6.70
C ARG A 154 5.32 16.42 6.61
N ALA A 155 5.15 17.29 5.62
CA ALA A 155 3.87 17.95 5.36
C ALA A 155 2.80 16.92 4.97
N THR A 156 1.60 17.07 5.53
CA THR A 156 0.45 16.18 5.31
C THR A 156 -0.56 16.71 4.31
N GLY A 157 -0.43 17.98 3.88
CA GLY A 157 -1.42 18.68 3.07
C GLY A 157 -1.87 17.91 1.83
N VAL A 158 -0.94 17.27 1.10
CA VAL A 158 -1.30 16.43 -0.06
C VAL A 158 -2.25 15.28 0.31
N VAL A 159 -2.03 14.59 1.42
CA VAL A 159 -2.91 13.50 1.86
C VAL A 159 -4.28 14.06 2.27
N GLU A 160 -4.29 15.17 2.99
CA GLU A 160 -5.51 15.81 3.48
C GLU A 160 -6.35 16.42 2.34
N GLU A 161 -5.71 16.97 1.31
CA GLU A 161 -6.37 17.64 0.18
C GLU A 161 -6.76 16.66 -0.94
N VAL A 162 -5.88 15.71 -1.29
CA VAL A 162 -6.09 14.80 -2.43
C VAL A 162 -6.90 13.57 -2.01
N LEU A 163 -6.60 13.00 -0.82
CA LEU A 163 -7.24 11.77 -0.36
C LEU A 163 -8.36 12.04 0.65
N ALA A 164 -8.33 13.18 1.35
CA ALA A 164 -9.30 13.59 2.37
C ALA A 164 -9.72 12.44 3.31
N PRO A 165 -8.78 11.72 3.93
CA PRO A 165 -9.13 10.59 4.78
C PRO A 165 -9.80 11.06 6.08
N GLU A 166 -10.85 10.37 6.50
CA GLU A 166 -11.53 10.59 7.77
C GLU A 166 -11.15 9.52 8.80
N PRO A 167 -11.01 9.86 10.09
CA PRO A 167 -10.82 8.87 11.14
C PRO A 167 -11.90 7.80 11.14
N VAL A 168 -11.50 6.54 11.33
CA VAL A 168 -12.38 5.38 11.21
C VAL A 168 -12.76 4.81 12.56
N ARG A 169 -13.95 4.20 12.67
CA ARG A 169 -14.33 3.42 13.86
C ARG A 169 -13.92 1.98 13.69
N VAL A 170 -12.92 1.56 14.45
CA VAL A 170 -12.37 0.19 14.45
C VAL A 170 -12.04 -0.25 15.86
N ASP A 171 -11.91 -1.56 16.07
CA ASP A 171 -11.44 -2.11 17.35
C ASP A 171 -9.96 -1.72 17.56
N ARG A 172 -9.72 -0.83 18.55
CA ARG A 172 -8.39 -0.28 18.87
C ARG A 172 -7.42 -1.38 19.32
N ASP A 173 -7.88 -2.31 20.14
CA ASP A 173 -7.03 -3.38 20.68
C ASP A 173 -6.64 -4.34 19.56
N ARG A 174 -7.61 -4.73 18.71
CA ARG A 174 -7.35 -5.57 17.55
C ARG A 174 -6.41 -4.91 16.53
N ALA A 175 -6.56 -3.60 16.30
CA ALA A 175 -5.66 -2.85 15.43
C ALA A 175 -4.23 -2.81 16.00
N TRP A 176 -4.11 -2.54 17.30
CA TRP A 176 -2.83 -2.52 18.00
C TRP A 176 -2.14 -3.89 17.99
N ASP A 177 -2.88 -4.95 18.29
CA ASP A 177 -2.39 -6.33 18.26
C ASP A 177 -1.89 -6.72 16.87
N ALA A 178 -2.61 -6.33 15.81
CA ALA A 178 -2.19 -6.57 14.44
C ALA A 178 -0.86 -5.88 14.08
N LEU A 179 -0.62 -4.69 14.64
CA LEU A 179 0.63 -3.94 14.46
C LEU A 179 1.80 -4.61 15.19
N LEU A 180 1.53 -5.17 16.38
CA LEU A 180 2.51 -5.87 17.22
C LEU A 180 2.84 -7.29 16.76
N ARG A 181 2.06 -7.91 15.86
CA ARG A 181 2.36 -9.27 15.35
C ARG A 181 3.82 -9.31 14.86
N ASP A 182 4.59 -10.21 15.49
CA ASP A 182 6.02 -10.45 15.29
C ASP A 182 7.01 -9.35 15.75
N LYS A 183 6.58 -8.38 16.56
CA LYS A 183 7.44 -7.27 17.03
C LYS A 183 7.41 -7.12 18.55
N LYS A 184 8.60 -7.12 19.19
CA LYS A 184 8.78 -6.77 20.62
C LYS A 184 9.65 -5.51 20.71
N GLY A 185 9.14 -4.46 21.38
CA GLY A 185 9.86 -3.20 21.54
C GLY A 185 9.64 -2.24 20.37
N ALA A 186 10.70 -1.63 19.87
CA ALA A 186 10.59 -0.62 18.82
C ALA A 186 10.15 -1.23 17.47
N LEU A 187 9.35 -0.47 16.72
CA LEU A 187 8.60 -0.98 15.58
C LEU A 187 9.21 -0.45 14.29
N ASN A 188 9.58 -1.36 13.39
CA ASN A 188 10.04 -0.97 12.05
C ASN A 188 8.87 -0.39 11.26
N LEU A 189 9.01 0.87 10.88
CA LEU A 189 8.11 1.62 10.00
C LEU A 189 8.87 2.04 8.73
N VAL A 190 8.10 2.22 7.66
CA VAL A 190 8.57 2.92 6.48
C VAL A 190 8.17 4.38 6.62
N LEU A 191 9.16 5.27 6.62
CA LEU A 191 9.02 6.72 6.75
C LEU A 191 9.53 7.42 5.50
N LEU A 192 9.24 8.71 5.36
CA LEU A 192 9.61 9.52 4.19
C LEU A 192 10.73 10.53 4.52
N GLY A 193 11.86 10.38 3.83
CA GLY A 193 13.03 11.26 3.93
C GLY A 193 13.23 12.12 2.68
N ASP A 194 14.29 12.92 2.65
CA ASP A 194 14.60 13.79 1.50
C ASP A 194 14.99 12.99 0.24
N GLN A 195 15.47 11.76 0.43
CA GLN A 195 15.86 10.83 -0.64
C GLN A 195 14.78 9.76 -0.93
N GLY A 196 13.54 9.98 -0.47
CA GLY A 196 12.44 9.04 -0.59
C GLY A 196 12.23 8.17 0.65
N GLY A 197 11.60 7.02 0.48
CA GLY A 197 11.21 6.12 1.59
C GLY A 197 12.40 5.40 2.22
N TYR A 198 12.37 5.24 3.54
CA TYR A 198 13.36 4.47 4.29
C TYR A 198 12.73 3.70 5.45
N VAL A 199 13.37 2.60 5.86
CA VAL A 199 12.92 1.81 7.01
C VAL A 199 13.66 2.27 8.25
N THR A 200 12.93 2.53 9.34
CA THR A 200 13.53 2.85 10.64
C THR A 200 12.69 2.33 11.80
N SER A 201 13.32 2.23 12.96
CA SER A 201 12.70 1.79 14.20
C SER A 201 12.13 2.99 14.95
N VAL A 202 10.82 2.96 15.24
CA VAL A 202 10.09 4.04 15.93
C VAL A 202 9.64 3.57 17.32
N PRO A 203 9.76 4.42 18.37
CA PRO A 203 9.29 4.06 19.71
C PRO A 203 7.81 3.70 19.74
N GLU A 204 7.47 2.65 20.48
CA GLU A 204 6.09 2.12 20.57
C GLU A 204 5.07 3.20 20.95
N ARG A 205 5.39 4.08 21.91
CA ARG A 205 4.51 5.18 22.33
C ARG A 205 4.11 6.11 21.18
N GLU A 206 5.02 6.34 20.25
CA GLU A 206 4.82 7.26 19.14
C GLU A 206 3.97 6.61 18.05
N VAL A 207 4.22 5.32 17.79
CA VAL A 207 3.37 4.53 16.89
C VAL A 207 1.95 4.39 17.44
N LYS A 208 1.80 4.16 18.75
CA LYS A 208 0.50 4.08 19.40
C LYS A 208 -0.28 5.37 19.28
N ARG A 209 0.35 6.51 19.64
CA ARG A 209 -0.26 7.84 19.47
C ARG A 209 -0.69 8.09 18.02
N ALA A 210 0.18 7.79 17.06
CA ALA A 210 -0.12 7.98 15.65
C ALA A 210 -1.27 7.08 15.17
N LEU A 211 -1.41 5.85 15.68
CA LEU A 211 -2.54 4.98 15.38
C LEU A 211 -3.84 5.51 16.00
N ASP A 212 -3.80 5.90 17.27
CA ASP A 212 -4.97 6.39 18.01
C ASP A 212 -5.59 7.63 17.34
N GLU A 213 -4.77 8.53 16.78
CA GLU A 213 -5.22 9.70 16.02
C GLU A 213 -6.01 9.36 14.74
N LEU A 214 -5.90 8.13 14.22
CA LEU A 214 -6.64 7.65 13.04
C LEU A 214 -7.98 7.03 13.40
N ILE A 215 -8.24 6.78 14.69
CA ILE A 215 -9.41 6.03 15.16
C ILE A 215 -10.39 6.96 15.86
N ALA A 216 -11.55 7.17 15.24
CA ALA A 216 -12.64 7.94 15.82
C ALA A 216 -13.14 7.32 17.14
N ASP A 217 -13.72 8.16 17.99
CA ASP A 217 -14.39 7.74 19.23
C ASP A 217 -15.71 6.98 18.99
#